data_AF-A0AAQ3RF87-F1
#
_entry.id   AF-A0AAQ3RF87-F1
#
_cell.length_a   1.000
_cell.length_b   1.000
_cell.length_c   1.000
_cell.angle_alpha   90.00
_cell.angle_beta   90.00
_cell.angle_gamma   90.00
#
_symmetry.space_group_name_H-M   'P 1'
#
loop_
_entity.id
_entity.type
_entity.pdbx_description
1 polymer ?
#
loop_
_entity_poly.entity_id
_entity_poly.type
_entity_poly.pdbx_seq_one_letter_code
_entity_poly.pdbx_strand_id
1 'polypeptide(L)'
;MYRNYSNRKELTRPFVTHFVTSYLTLNCIKQHKNAFRSMFGSEEWATSPHTTKNEAKKVMNLVLSDEKFCRLITYCIKCVNPLIKVVRLVDGDAKSTMYEAMDRVKEKIVRKFPKDKNKV
;
A
#
# COMPACT_ATOMS: atom_id res chain seq x y z
N MET A 1 -3.66 -2.57 19.58
CA MET A 1 -3.38 -1.11 19.56
C MET A 1 -3.88 -0.45 18.27
N TYR A 2 -3.32 -0.74 17.09
CA TYR A 2 -3.67 -0.07 15.81
C TYR A 2 -5.18 0.12 15.55
N ARG A 3 -6.00 -0.93 15.75
CA ARG A 3 -7.47 -0.89 15.54
C ARG A 3 -8.19 0.22 16.31
N ASN A 4 -7.65 0.65 17.46
CA ASN A 4 -8.22 1.72 18.27
C ASN A 4 -8.01 3.10 17.61
N TYR A 5 -6.95 3.23 16.82
CA TYR A 5 -6.56 4.48 16.15
C TYR A 5 -7.02 4.55 14.69
N SER A 6 -7.40 3.41 14.09
CA SER A 6 -7.76 3.29 12.67
C SER A 6 -9.26 3.14 12.42
N ASN A 7 -10.12 3.50 13.37
CA ASN A 7 -11.58 3.25 13.32
C ASN A 7 -11.89 1.76 13.08
N ARG A 8 -11.29 0.88 13.88
CA ARG A 8 -11.46 -0.58 13.83
C ARG A 8 -11.01 -1.24 12.51
N LYS A 9 -10.26 -0.52 11.67
CA LYS A 9 -9.71 -1.08 10.43
C LYS A 9 -8.52 -1.99 10.72
N GLU A 10 -8.42 -3.07 9.95
CA GLU A 10 -7.27 -3.95 9.97
C GLU A 10 -6.13 -3.39 9.11
N LEU A 11 -4.89 -3.56 9.59
CA LEU A 11 -3.70 -3.17 8.83
C LEU A 11 -3.51 -4.10 7.63
N THR A 12 -3.66 -5.40 7.85
CA THR A 12 -3.54 -6.44 6.83
C THR A 12 -4.89 -7.11 6.65
N ARG A 13 -5.28 -7.36 5.39
CA ARG A 13 -6.41 -8.23 5.07
C ARG A 13 -5.84 -9.42 4.31
N PRO A 14 -5.82 -10.63 4.90
CA PRO A 14 -5.34 -11.81 4.21
C PRO A 14 -6.12 -12.01 2.91
N PHE A 15 -5.39 -12.14 1.81
CA PHE A 15 -5.91 -12.55 0.51
C PHE A 15 -5.09 -13.74 0.02
N VAL A 16 -5.69 -14.62 -0.80
CA VAL A 16 -5.05 -15.85 -1.30
C VAL A 16 -3.72 -15.53 -1.99
N THR A 17 -3.67 -14.43 -2.74
CA THR A 17 -2.44 -13.93 -3.34
C THR A 17 -1.68 -13.03 -2.36
N HIS A 18 -0.56 -13.52 -1.85
CA HIS A 18 0.36 -12.78 -0.97
C HIS A 18 0.73 -11.38 -1.51
N PHE A 19 0.84 -11.22 -2.83
CA PHE A 19 1.11 -9.93 -3.47
C PHE A 19 0.01 -8.88 -3.25
N VAL A 20 -1.26 -9.28 -3.35
CA VAL A 20 -2.40 -8.40 -3.08
C VAL A 20 -2.41 -8.00 -1.59
N THR A 21 -2.07 -8.92 -0.69
CA THR A 21 -1.92 -8.64 0.74
C THR A 21 -0.86 -7.55 0.99
N SER A 22 0.32 -7.66 0.36
CA SER A 22 1.38 -6.64 0.47
C SER A 22 0.94 -5.29 -0.08
N TYR A 23 0.31 -5.26 -1.26
CA TYR A 23 -0.25 -4.04 -1.85
C TYR A 23 -1.28 -3.37 -0.93
N LEU A 24 -2.21 -4.15 -0.36
CA LEU A 24 -3.24 -3.64 0.54
C LEU A 24 -2.62 -3.09 1.83
N THR A 25 -1.61 -3.75 2.37
CA THR A 25 -0.87 -3.28 3.55
C THR A 25 -0.20 -1.93 3.28
N LEU A 26 0.53 -1.79 2.16
CA LEU A 26 1.15 -0.53 1.78
C LEU A 26 0.12 0.59 1.57
N ASN A 27 -1.01 0.27 0.94
CA ASN A 27 -2.10 1.21 0.75
C ASN A 27 -2.75 1.62 2.08
N CYS A 28 -2.90 0.68 3.02
CA CYS A 28 -3.41 0.95 4.36
C CYS A 28 -2.48 1.90 5.13
N ILE A 29 -1.16 1.65 5.12
CA ILE A 29 -0.15 2.55 5.72
C ILE A 29 -0.25 3.96 5.15
N LYS A 30 -0.39 4.09 3.82
CA LYS A 30 -0.55 5.39 3.17
C LYS A 30 -1.83 6.11 3.59
N GLN A 31 -2.98 5.42 3.54
CA GLN A 31 -4.29 6.01 3.83
C GLN A 31 -4.47 6.35 5.31
N HIS A 32 -3.88 5.56 6.19
CA HIS A 32 -4.02 5.65 7.64
C HIS A 32 -2.77 6.18 8.33
N LYS A 33 -1.93 6.96 7.63
CA LYS A 33 -0.70 7.53 8.19
C LYS A 33 -0.95 8.31 9.49
N ASN A 34 -2.06 9.06 9.57
CA ASN A 34 -2.42 9.80 10.78
C ASN A 34 -2.81 8.89 11.94
N ALA A 35 -3.48 7.76 11.69
CA ALA A 35 -3.76 6.76 12.71
C ALA A 35 -2.47 6.19 13.31
N PHE A 36 -1.47 5.92 12.48
CA PHE A 36 -0.15 5.51 12.96
C PHE A 36 0.53 6.59 13.80
N ARG A 37 0.45 7.86 13.38
CA ARG A 37 1.00 8.98 14.14
C ARG A 37 0.37 9.10 15.51
N SER A 38 -0.96 9.06 15.59
CA SER A 38 -1.69 9.08 16.85
C SER A 38 -1.36 7.87 17.72
N MET A 39 -1.26 6.68 17.13
CA MET A 39 -0.88 5.47 17.85
C MET A 39 0.53 5.59 18.45
N PHE A 40 1.54 5.95 17.65
CA PHE A 40 2.93 6.06 18.11
C PHE A 40 3.16 7.24 19.08
N GLY A 41 2.28 8.24 19.07
CA GLY A 41 2.30 9.36 20.02
C GLY A 41 1.51 9.12 21.30
N SER A 42 0.84 7.96 21.45
CA SER A 42 0.01 7.67 22.62
C SER A 42 0.79 7.17 23.83
N GLU A 43 0.25 7.41 25.03
CA GLU A 43 0.78 6.85 26.28
C GLU A 43 0.73 5.32 26.28
N GLU A 44 -0.31 4.75 25.66
CA GLU A 44 -0.47 3.31 25.48
C GLU A 44 0.68 2.71 24.65
N TRP A 45 1.16 3.42 23.62
CA TRP A 45 2.36 3.02 22.91
C TRP A 45 3.59 3.18 23.78
N ALA A 46 3.77 4.33 24.43
CA ALA A 46 4.94 4.64 25.26
C ALA A 46 5.19 3.60 26.37
N THR A 47 4.11 3.09 26.97
CA THR A 47 4.13 2.07 28.02
C THR A 47 4.16 0.63 27.49
N SER A 48 4.06 0.43 26.17
CA SER A 48 4.02 -0.92 25.60
C SER A 48 5.40 -1.60 25.62
N PRO A 49 5.46 -2.94 25.76
CA PRO A 49 6.71 -3.69 25.65
C PRO A 49 7.39 -3.59 24.27
N HIS A 50 6.70 -3.03 23.28
CA HIS A 50 7.22 -2.91 21.92
C HIS A 50 8.17 -1.74 21.75
N THR A 51 8.11 -0.70 22.58
CA THR A 51 8.94 0.51 22.46
C THR A 51 10.43 0.23 22.62
N THR A 52 10.79 -0.82 23.36
CA THR A 52 12.17 -1.22 23.57
C THR A 52 12.77 -1.98 22.38
N LYS A 53 11.94 -2.54 21.49
CA LYS A 53 12.38 -3.33 20.34
C LYS A 53 12.93 -2.42 19.23
N ASN A 54 14.10 -2.78 18.70
CA ASN A 54 14.76 -2.00 17.66
C ASN A 54 13.92 -1.94 16.37
N GLU A 55 13.22 -3.01 16.04
CA GLU A 55 12.33 -3.14 14.89
C GLU A 55 11.16 -2.15 15.01
N ALA A 56 10.57 -2.04 16.20
CA ALA A 56 9.49 -1.10 16.47
C ALA A 56 9.97 0.36 16.35
N LYS A 57 11.15 0.68 16.89
CA LYS A 57 11.78 2.01 16.74
C LYS A 57 12.03 2.35 15.28
N LYS A 58 12.55 1.39 14.48
CA LYS A 58 12.75 1.57 13.03
C LYS A 58 11.44 1.85 12.30
N VAL A 59 10.40 1.06 12.56
CA VAL A 59 9.07 1.25 11.95
C VAL A 59 8.47 2.59 12.34
N MET A 60 8.54 2.97 13.61
CA MET A 60 8.09 4.28 14.10
C MET A 60 8.81 5.41 13.35
N ASN A 61 10.13 5.38 13.27
CA ASN A 61 10.91 6.39 12.55
C ASN A 61 10.55 6.46 11.06
N LEU A 62 10.38 5.32 10.39
CA LEU A 62 9.95 5.27 8.98
C LEU A 62 8.57 5.91 8.77
N VAL A 63 7.61 5.62 9.64
CA VAL A 63 6.23 6.11 9.48
C VAL A 63 6.08 7.58 9.88
N LEU A 64 6.78 8.01 10.94
CA LEU A 64 6.68 9.36 11.47
C LEU A 64 7.50 10.38 10.66
N SER A 65 8.74 10.04 10.35
CA SER A 65 9.79 11.01 9.97
C SER A 65 10.33 10.82 8.55
N ASP A 66 10.15 9.64 7.94
CA ASP A 66 10.73 9.37 6.63
C ASP A 66 9.77 9.74 5.47
N GLU A 67 10.01 10.91 4.89
CA GLU A 67 9.31 11.32 3.66
C GLU A 67 9.67 10.46 2.45
N LYS A 68 10.92 9.98 2.34
CA LYS A 68 11.36 9.13 1.23
C LYS A 68 10.57 7.82 1.25
N PHE A 69 10.40 7.22 2.44
CA PHE A 69 9.55 6.05 2.62
C PHE A 69 8.13 6.29 2.11
N CYS A 70 7.51 7.43 2.45
CA CYS A 70 6.17 7.76 1.98
C CYS A 70 6.08 7.92 0.45
N ARG A 71 7.11 8.50 -0.17
CA ARG A 71 7.22 8.63 -1.63
C ARG A 71 7.37 7.26 -2.29
N LEU A 72 8.21 6.39 -1.73
CA LEU A 72 8.40 5.01 -2.21
C LEU A 72 7.11 4.19 -2.12
N ILE A 73 6.39 4.24 -0.99
CA ILE A 73 5.06 3.60 -0.87
C ILE A 73 4.12 4.09 -1.98
N THR A 74 4.07 5.40 -2.20
CA THR A 74 3.21 5.99 -3.22
C THR A 74 3.60 5.54 -4.62
N TYR A 75 4.89 5.45 -4.91
CA TYR A 75 5.40 4.93 -6.17
C TYR A 75 5.03 3.46 -6.38
N CYS A 76 5.31 2.59 -5.40
CA CYS A 76 4.95 1.17 -5.45
C CYS A 76 3.45 0.97 -5.70
N ILE A 77 2.58 1.70 -4.97
CA ILE A 77 1.13 1.65 -5.18
C ILE A 77 0.77 2.06 -6.61
N LYS A 78 1.38 3.13 -7.16
CA LYS A 78 1.11 3.58 -8.54
C LYS A 78 1.52 2.53 -9.57
N CYS A 79 2.67 1.88 -9.41
CA CYS A 79 3.17 0.85 -10.32
C CYS A 79 2.33 -0.42 -10.28
N VAL A 80 1.88 -0.83 -9.09
CA VAL A 80 1.17 -2.09 -8.87
C VAL A 80 -0.33 -1.99 -9.14
N ASN A 81 -0.94 -0.82 -8.93
CA ASN A 81 -2.38 -0.63 -9.10
C ASN A 81 -2.94 -1.06 -10.47
N PRO A 82 -2.29 -0.79 -11.62
CA PRO A 82 -2.74 -1.32 -12.91
C PRO A 82 -2.79 -2.85 -12.96
N LEU A 83 -1.79 -3.54 -12.38
CA LEU A 83 -1.74 -5.01 -12.34
C LEU A 83 -2.88 -5.57 -11.49
N ILE A 84 -3.12 -4.99 -10.32
CA ILE A 84 -4.25 -5.36 -9.44
C ILE A 84 -5.59 -5.19 -10.18
N LYS A 85 -5.71 -4.19 -11.06
CA LYS A 85 -6.91 -4.02 -11.89
C LYS A 85 -7.06 -5.09 -12.97
N VAL A 86 -5.97 -5.59 -13.57
CA VAL A 86 -6.03 -6.74 -14.50
C VAL A 86 -6.54 -7.95 -13.74
N VAL A 87 -5.89 -8.28 -12.62
CA VAL A 87 -6.23 -9.46 -11.81
C VAL A 87 -7.71 -9.43 -11.42
N ARG A 88 -8.20 -8.30 -10.89
CA ARG A 88 -9.63 -8.16 -10.54
C ARG A 88 -10.57 -8.23 -11.73
N LEU A 89 -10.15 -7.77 -12.91
CA LEU A 89 -10.97 -7.83 -14.12
C LEU A 89 -11.08 -9.28 -14.60
N VAL A 90 -9.99 -10.04 -14.59
CA VAL A 90 -9.99 -11.48 -14.93
C VAL A 90 -10.76 -12.30 -13.90
N ASP A 91 -10.60 -12.00 -12.60
CA ASP A 91 -11.30 -12.70 -11.53
C ASP A 91 -12.83 -12.42 -11.52
N GLY A 92 -13.25 -11.24 -12.00
CA GLY A 92 -14.63 -10.77 -11.95
C GLY A 92 -15.42 -10.88 -13.26
N ASP A 93 -14.74 -10.96 -14.40
CA ASP A 93 -15.35 -11.06 -15.73
C ASP A 93 -15.13 -12.47 -16.28
N ALA A 94 -16.11 -13.35 -16.06
CA ALA A 94 -16.08 -14.72 -16.55
C ALA A 94 -15.96 -14.85 -18.09
N LYS A 95 -16.15 -13.75 -18.85
CA LYS A 95 -16.04 -13.72 -20.32
C LYS A 95 -14.73 -13.12 -20.83
N SER A 96 -13.99 -12.35 -20.04
CA SER A 96 -12.75 -11.71 -20.52
C SER A 96 -11.59 -12.69 -20.46
N THR A 97 -10.94 -12.90 -21.59
CA THR A 97 -9.64 -13.60 -21.60
C THR A 97 -8.56 -12.73 -20.94
N MET A 98 -7.51 -13.37 -20.41
CA MET A 98 -6.37 -12.67 -19.81
C MET A 98 -5.72 -11.66 -20.78
N TYR A 99 -5.68 -11.99 -22.07
CA TYR A 99 -5.10 -11.15 -23.12
C TYR A 99 -5.88 -9.84 -23.33
N GLU A 100 -7.21 -9.91 -23.43
CA GLU A 100 -8.05 -8.71 -23.56
C GLU A 100 -7.95 -7.79 -22.33
N ALA A 101 -7.92 -8.39 -21.14
CA ALA A 101 -7.76 -7.67 -19.88
C ALA A 101 -6.42 -6.91 -19.82
N MET A 102 -5.35 -7.55 -20.28
CA MET A 102 -4.03 -6.97 -20.35
C MET A 102 -3.97 -5.79 -21.34
N ASP A 103 -4.54 -5.93 -22.54
CA ASP A 103 -4.49 -4.86 -23.55
C ASP A 103 -5.24 -3.61 -23.10
N ARG A 104 -6.44 -3.77 -22.51
CA ARG A 104 -7.19 -2.66 -21.89
C ARG A 104 -6.39 -1.96 -20.79
N VAL A 105 -5.54 -2.68 -20.06
CA VAL A 105 -4.70 -2.08 -19.01
C VAL A 105 -3.46 -1.42 -19.59
N LYS A 106 -2.79 -2.00 -20.60
CA LYS A 106 -1.69 -1.35 -21.32
C LYS A 106 -2.11 0.02 -21.83
N GLU A 107 -3.26 0.13 -22.47
CA GLU A 107 -3.81 1.41 -22.94
C GLU A 107 -3.99 2.42 -21.81
N LYS A 108 -4.55 1.98 -20.66
CA LYS A 108 -4.74 2.84 -19.48
C LYS A 108 -3.42 3.30 -18.86
N ILE A 109 -2.39 2.45 -18.85
CA ILE A 109 -1.05 2.80 -18.34
C ILE A 109 -0.41 3.85 -19.26
N VAL A 110 -0.39 3.60 -20.57
CA VAL A 110 0.19 4.52 -21.57
C VAL A 110 -0.44 5.91 -21.48
N ARG A 111 -1.76 5.99 -21.29
CA ARG A 111 -2.47 7.26 -21.10
C ARG A 111 -2.10 7.98 -19.79
N LYS A 112 -1.84 7.24 -18.70
CA LYS A 112 -1.55 7.81 -17.36
C LYS A 112 -0.08 8.16 -17.13
N PHE A 113 0.81 7.46 -17.83
CA PHE A 113 2.25 7.64 -17.76
C PHE A 113 2.78 7.77 -19.19
N PRO A 114 2.56 8.91 -19.85
CA PRO A 114 3.12 9.14 -21.18
C PRO A 114 4.64 8.99 -21.11
N LYS A 115 5.22 8.28 -22.09
CA LYS A 115 6.67 8.16 -22.20
C LYS A 115 7.27 9.56 -22.32
N ASP A 116 8.18 9.90 -21.41
CA ASP A 116 8.95 11.13 -21.52
C ASP A 116 9.89 10.99 -22.73
N LYS A 117 9.70 11.83 -23.75
CA LYS A 117 10.41 11.72 -25.04
C LYS A 117 11.86 12.23 -24.98
N ASN A 118 12.32 12.70 -23.82
CA ASN A 118 13.63 13.33 -23.62
C ASN A 118 14.66 12.47 -22.87
N LYS A 119 14.53 11.14 -22.90
CA LYS A 119 15.64 10.24 -22.53
C LYS A 119 15.99 9.34 -23.70
N VAL A 120 16.98 9.78 -24.47
CA VAL A 120 17.87 8.97 -25.30
C VAL A 120 19.24 9.02 -24.63
#